data_AF-A0A969Z1W6-F1
#
_entry.id   AF-A0A969Z1W6-F1
#
_cell.length_a   1.000
_cell.length_b   1.000
_cell.length_c   1.000
_cell.angle_alpha   90.00
_cell.angle_beta   90.00
_cell.angle_gamma   90.00
#
_symmetry.space_group_name_H-M   'P 1'
#
loop_
_entity.id
_entity.type
_entity.pdbx_description
1 polymer ?
#
loop_
_entity_poly.entity_id
_entity_poly.type
_entity_poly.pdbx_seq_one_letter_code
_entity_poly.pdbx_strand_id
1 'polypeptide(L)'
;MNCPNCGTYCPNNIETCSHCGFKLNNPNWVIISNVCPPNDMIIESILKSANIPVRLQRRGIIGFPVAIGPLAEVRILVPNNYEEEAKNIIDEFSQGDQMEET
;
A
#
# COMPACT_ATOMS: atom_id res chain seq x y z
N MET A 1 -23.70 -6.62 5.37
CA MET A 1 -22.54 -7.47 4.97
C MET A 1 -21.30 -7.01 5.73
N ASN A 2 -20.31 -7.86 6.00
CA ASN A 2 -19.05 -7.38 6.62
C ASN A 2 -18.06 -6.93 5.55
N CYS A 3 -17.28 -5.91 5.83
CA CYS A 3 -16.22 -5.45 4.94
C CYS A 3 -15.14 -6.54 4.81
N PRO A 4 -14.76 -6.96 3.60
CA PRO A 4 -13.68 -7.94 3.41
C PRO A 4 -12.30 -7.37 3.79
N ASN A 5 -12.18 -6.05 3.92
CA ASN A 5 -10.94 -5.38 4.27
C ASN A 5 -10.77 -5.21 5.79
N CYS A 6 -11.74 -4.59 6.46
CA CYS A 6 -11.63 -4.25 7.89
C CYS A 6 -12.52 -5.10 8.82
N GLY A 7 -13.37 -5.99 8.27
CA GLY A 7 -14.30 -6.80 9.06
C GLY A 7 -15.51 -6.04 9.63
N THR A 8 -15.52 -4.71 9.58
CA THR A 8 -16.62 -3.87 10.08
C THR A 8 -17.93 -4.15 9.34
N TYR A 9 -19.05 -4.11 10.06
CA TYR A 9 -20.37 -4.22 9.49
C TYR A 9 -20.65 -3.05 8.52
N CYS A 10 -20.92 -3.40 7.26
CA CYS A 10 -21.30 -2.50 6.20
C CYS A 10 -22.80 -2.68 5.90
N PRO A 11 -23.61 -1.60 5.95
CA PRO A 11 -24.98 -1.66 5.46
C PRO A 11 -25.02 -2.08 3.98
N ASN A 12 -26.09 -2.77 3.58
CA ASN A 12 -26.28 -3.15 2.19
C ASN A 12 -26.38 -1.89 1.32
N ASN A 13 -25.91 -1.98 0.07
CA ASN A 13 -25.96 -0.90 -0.93
C ASN A 13 -24.93 0.25 -0.76
N ILE A 14 -23.85 0.04 0.00
CA ILE A 14 -22.73 1.00 0.03
C ILE A 14 -21.65 0.63 -0.98
N GLU A 15 -21.17 1.63 -1.72
CA GLU A 15 -20.10 1.45 -2.70
C GLU A 15 -18.72 1.43 -2.04
N THR A 16 -18.61 2.08 -0.88
CA THR A 16 -17.39 2.25 -0.12
C THR A 16 -17.67 2.04 1.36
N CYS A 17 -16.81 1.29 2.06
CA CYS A 17 -16.91 1.13 3.50
C CYS A 17 -16.67 2.46 4.22
N SER A 18 -17.58 2.92 5.06
CA SER A 18 -17.43 4.18 5.82
C SER A 18 -16.38 4.12 6.94
N HIS A 19 -15.93 2.93 7.31
CA HIS A 19 -14.97 2.75 8.41
C HIS A 19 -13.52 2.72 7.94
N CYS A 20 -13.25 2.06 6.81
CA CYS A 20 -11.92 2.05 6.23
C CYS A 20 -11.83 2.88 4.95
N GLY A 21 -12.86 2.92 4.11
CA GLY A 21 -12.78 3.55 2.77
C GLY A 21 -12.65 2.54 1.63
N PHE A 22 -12.82 1.23 1.89
CA PHE A 22 -12.69 0.19 0.87
C PHE A 22 -13.86 0.19 -0.12
N LYS A 23 -13.56 0.33 -1.42
CA LYS A 23 -14.54 0.21 -2.51
C LYS A 23 -14.96 -1.25 -2.72
N LEU A 24 -16.22 -1.56 -2.42
CA LEU A 24 -16.79 -2.89 -2.52
C LEU A 24 -17.17 -3.27 -3.96
N ASN A 25 -17.54 -2.28 -4.78
CA ASN A 25 -18.11 -2.53 -6.12
C ASN A 25 -17.05 -2.55 -7.25
N ASN A 26 -15.96 -1.76 -7.13
CA ASN A 26 -14.89 -1.74 -8.12
C ASN A 26 -13.60 -1.08 -7.57
N PRO A 27 -12.70 -1.85 -6.92
CA PRO A 27 -11.48 -1.29 -6.38
C PRO A 27 -10.51 -0.98 -7.53
N ASN A 28 -10.42 0.30 -7.90
CA ASN A 28 -9.38 0.79 -8.81
C ASN A 28 -8.06 0.85 -8.04
N TRP A 29 -7.12 -0.03 -8.39
CA TRP A 29 -5.79 -0.09 -7.78
C TRP A 29 -4.85 0.85 -8.53
N VAL A 30 -4.25 1.78 -7.80
CA VAL A 30 -3.29 2.76 -8.31
C VAL A 30 -1.92 2.51 -7.70
N ILE A 31 -0.87 2.73 -8.49
CA ILE A 31 0.51 2.59 -8.02
C ILE A 31 0.89 3.90 -7.34
N ILE A 32 1.28 3.84 -6.06
CA ILE A 32 1.67 5.02 -5.29
C ILE A 32 3.17 5.20 -5.18
N SER A 33 3.93 4.10 -5.19
CA SER A 33 5.38 4.14 -5.04
C SER A 33 6.03 2.87 -5.56
N ASN A 34 7.31 2.99 -5.95
CA ASN A 34 8.17 1.89 -6.35
C ASN A 34 9.33 1.84 -5.36
N VAL A 35 9.55 0.68 -4.74
CA VAL A 35 10.62 0.51 -3.74
C VAL A 35 11.39 -0.77 -3.97
N CYS A 36 12.64 -0.80 -3.49
CA CYS A 36 13.45 -2.01 -3.49
C CYS A 36 13.34 -2.72 -2.13
N PRO A 37 13.46 -4.06 -2.09
CA PRO A 37 13.58 -4.78 -0.83
C PRO A 37 14.84 -4.33 -0.06
N PRO A 38 14.78 -4.25 1.28
CA PRO A 38 13.70 -4.71 2.16
C PRO A 38 12.57 -3.70 2.42
N ASN A 39 12.62 -2.48 1.85
CA ASN A 39 11.65 -1.42 2.15
C ASN A 39 10.21 -1.77 1.77
N ASP A 40 9.99 -2.66 0.79
CA ASP A 40 8.65 -3.13 0.42
C ASP A 40 7.92 -3.77 1.60
N MET A 41 8.64 -4.55 2.41
CA MET A 41 8.09 -5.24 3.58
C MET A 41 7.71 -4.27 4.70
N ILE A 42 8.50 -3.21 4.87
CA ILE A 42 8.28 -2.19 5.90
C ILE A 42 7.02 -1.39 5.54
N ILE A 43 6.95 -0.87 4.31
CA ILE A 43 5.81 -0.08 3.86
C ILE A 43 4.53 -0.92 3.85
N GLU A 44 4.60 -2.19 3.44
CA GLU A 44 3.45 -3.09 3.52
C GLU A 44 2.92 -3.21 4.95
N SER A 45 3.82 -3.39 5.91
CA SER A 45 3.46 -3.55 7.33
C SER A 45 2.83 -2.28 7.91
N ILE A 46 3.36 -1.11 7.54
CA ILE A 46 2.83 0.19 7.99
C ILE A 46 1.44 0.41 7.41
N LEU A 47 1.28 0.25 6.10
CA LEU A 47 -0.02 0.44 5.44
C LEU A 47 -1.08 -0.53 5.98
N LYS A 48 -0.71 -1.80 6.20
CA LYS A 48 -1.60 -2.78 6.85
C LYS A 48 -1.98 -2.36 8.28
N SER A 49 -1.03 -1.84 9.05
CA SER A 49 -1.29 -1.35 10.41
C SER A 49 -2.21 -0.14 10.42
N ALA A 50 -2.11 0.72 9.40
CA ALA A 50 -3.04 1.82 9.14
C ALA A 50 -4.41 1.36 8.59
N ASN A 51 -4.69 0.04 8.53
CA ASN A 51 -5.89 -0.53 7.92
C ASN A 51 -6.06 -0.24 6.42
N ILE A 52 -4.97 0.13 5.74
CA ILE A 52 -4.94 0.42 4.32
C ILE A 52 -4.63 -0.87 3.54
N PRO A 53 -5.52 -1.28 2.63
CA PRO A 53 -5.26 -2.43 1.77
C PRO A 53 -4.13 -2.11 0.79
N VAL A 54 -3.09 -2.94 0.83
CA VAL A 54 -1.92 -2.82 -0.04
C VAL A 54 -1.71 -4.10 -0.83
N ARG A 55 -1.30 -3.95 -2.10
CA ARG A 55 -0.85 -5.02 -2.97
C ARG A 55 0.57 -4.74 -3.43
N LEU A 56 1.47 -5.69 -3.19
CA LEU A 56 2.82 -5.64 -3.71
C LEU A 56 2.90 -6.39 -5.03
N GLN A 57 3.38 -5.72 -6.08
CA GLN A 57 3.68 -6.34 -7.35
C GLN A 57 5.20 -6.32 -7.57
N ARG A 58 5.84 -7.45 -7.30
CA ARG A 58 7.27 -7.65 -7.54
C ARG A 58 7.52 -7.89 -9.02
N ARG A 59 8.38 -7.09 -9.64
CA ARG A 59 8.83 -7.34 -11.01
C ARG A 59 10.02 -8.31 -10.98
N GLY A 60 9.74 -9.58 -10.71
CA GLY A 60 10.75 -10.64 -10.83
C GLY A 60 10.98 -11.00 -12.29
N ILE A 61 12.23 -10.99 -12.74
CA ILE A 61 12.59 -11.60 -14.02
C ILE A 61 12.65 -13.12 -13.78
N ILE A 62 11.88 -13.88 -14.54
CA ILE A 62 11.91 -15.35 -14.48
C ILE A 62 13.33 -15.79 -14.88
N GLY A 63 14.03 -16.52 -13.99
CA GLY A 63 15.31 -17.16 -14.30
C GLY A 63 16.53 -16.76 -13.46
N PHE A 64 16.43 -15.78 -12.56
CA PHE A 64 17.52 -15.45 -11.64
C PHE A 64 17.18 -15.83 -10.19
N PRO A 65 18.02 -16.62 -9.49
CA PRO A 65 17.73 -17.11 -8.14
C PRO A 65 17.78 -16.01 -7.07
N VAL A 66 18.51 -14.92 -7.31
CA VAL A 66 18.56 -13.74 -6.43
C VAL A 66 18.66 -12.50 -7.31
N ALA A 67 17.59 -11.72 -7.40
CA ALA A 67 17.63 -10.40 -8.02
C ALA A 67 18.13 -9.38 -7.00
N ILE A 68 19.31 -8.80 -7.22
CA ILE A 68 19.90 -7.75 -6.38
C ILE A 68 19.98 -6.48 -7.22
N GLY A 69 19.50 -5.35 -6.70
CA GLY A 69 19.56 -4.05 -7.36
C GLY A 69 18.23 -3.65 -8.04
N PRO A 70 18.25 -2.71 -9.00
CA PRO A 70 17.04 -2.08 -9.57
C PRO A 70 16.10 -3.07 -10.29
N LEU A 71 16.55 -4.28 -10.54
CA LEU A 71 15.73 -5.36 -11.09
C LEU A 71 14.77 -5.99 -10.05
N ALA A 72 14.93 -5.64 -8.78
CA ALA A 72 14.07 -6.09 -7.68
C ALA A 72 12.99 -5.08 -7.28
N GLU A 73 12.73 -4.05 -8.10
CA GLU A 73 11.70 -3.06 -7.84
C GLU A 73 10.33 -3.71 -7.59
N VAL A 74 9.71 -3.29 -6.50
CA VAL A 74 8.37 -3.69 -6.06
C VAL A 74 7.46 -2.48 -6.18
N ARG A 75 6.38 -2.64 -6.93
CA ARG A 75 5.34 -1.62 -7.05
C ARG A 75 4.36 -1.79 -5.92
N ILE A 76 4.08 -0.71 -5.21
CA ILE A 76 3.09 -0.65 -4.14
C ILE A 76 1.79 -0.13 -4.74
N LEU A 77 0.75 -0.95 -4.69
CA LEU A 77 -0.58 -0.62 -5.17
C LEU A 77 -1.55 -0.48 -4.00
N VAL A 78 -2.35 0.57 -4.03
CA VAL A 78 -3.45 0.81 -3.06
C VAL A 78 -4.72 1.17 -3.84
N PRO A 79 -5.93 1.03 -3.26
CA PRO A 79 -7.12 1.53 -3.90
C PRO A 79 -7.06 3.04 -3.98
N ASN A 80 -7.58 3.62 -5.05
CA ASN A 80 -7.59 5.07 -5.28
C ASN A 80 -8.21 5.87 -4.12
N ASN A 81 -9.13 5.30 -3.34
CA ASN A 81 -9.68 5.93 -2.13
C ASN A 81 -8.66 6.21 -1.03
N TYR A 82 -7.55 5.48 -1.00
CA TYR A 82 -6.47 5.63 -0.01
C TYR A 82 -5.19 6.17 -0.65
N GLU A 83 -5.26 6.65 -1.89
CA GLU A 83 -4.06 7.13 -2.59
C GLU A 83 -3.36 8.24 -1.81
N GLU A 84 -4.13 9.24 -1.37
CA GLU A 84 -3.62 10.39 -0.63
C GLU A 84 -3.10 9.99 0.76
N GLU A 85 -3.88 9.19 1.49
CA GLU A 85 -3.52 8.74 2.84
C GLU A 85 -2.26 7.86 2.81
N ALA A 86 -2.18 6.92 1.87
CA ALA A 86 -1.02 6.05 1.70
C ALA A 86 0.22 6.84 1.24
N LYS A 87 0.07 7.85 0.37
CA LYS A 87 1.16 8.75 0.00
C LYS A 87 1.68 9.51 1.21
N ASN A 88 0.79 10.05 2.05
CA ASN A 88 1.18 10.79 3.25
C ASN A 88 1.97 9.91 4.22
N ILE A 89 1.53 8.68 4.46
CA ILE A 89 2.22 7.72 5.34
C ILE A 89 3.61 7.37 4.81
N ILE A 90 3.74 7.16 3.49
CA ILE A 90 5.03 6.86 2.86
C ILE A 90 5.96 8.07 2.91
N ASP A 91 5.43 9.28 2.68
CA ASP A 91 6.19 10.52 2.76
C ASP A 91 6.69 10.76 4.18
N GLU A 92 5.85 10.63 5.20
CA GLU A 92 6.26 10.70 6.62
C GLU A 92 7.37 9.69 6.94
N PHE A 93 7.29 8.48 6.40
CA PHE A 93 8.34 7.48 6.57
C PHE A 93 9.64 7.86 5.84
N SER A 94 9.55 8.50 4.67
CA SER A 94 10.71 8.96 3.90
C SER A 94 11.34 10.23 4.49
N GLN A 95 10.56 11.07 5.18
CA GLN A 95 11.02 12.34 5.77
C GLN A 95 11.59 12.19 7.19
N GLY A 96 11.52 10.99 7.78
CA GLY A 96 12.20 10.66 9.05
C GLY A 96 13.73 10.71 9.00
N ASP A 97 14.33 10.96 7.83
CA ASP A 97 15.79 11.10 7.63
C ASP A 97 16.23 12.57 7.43
N GLN A 98 15.44 13.55 7.90
CA GLN A 98 15.87 14.95 7.98
C GLN A 98 15.62 15.53 9.37
N MET A 99 16.45 15.12 10.34
CA MET A 99 16.86 16.04 11.40
C MET A 99 18.18 16.67 10.95
N GLU A 100 18.05 17.88 10.45
CA GLU A 100 19.09 18.81 10.01
C GLU A 100 20.19 19.00 11.08
N GLU A 101 21.44 18.98 10.63
CA GLU A 101 22.63 19.45 11.36
C GLU A 101 22.45 20.93 11.79
N THR A 102 22.77 21.26 13.05
CA THR A 102 23.77 22.28 13.47
C THR A 102 23.79 22.39 15.00
#